data_AF-A0A382IW51-F1
#
_entry.id   AF-A0A382IW51-F1
#
_cell.length_a   1.000
_cell.length_b   1.000
_cell.length_c   1.000
_cell.angle_alpha   90.00
_cell.angle_beta   90.00
_cell.angle_gamma   90.00
#
_symmetry.space_group_name_H-M   'P 1'
#
loop_
_entity.id
_entity.type
_entity.pdbx_description
1 polymer ?
#
loop_
_entity_poly.entity_id
_entity_poly.type
_entity_poly.pdbx_seq_one_letter_code
_entity_poly.pdbx_strand_id
1 'polypeptide(L)'
;MSIWGKILGALFGFMFLKIPGAILGLLVGHFFDKAYRQDFNQLGGFGRFFTDQDNLKQQAIFFHSLFSALGHLAKSDGKVTDREIQIATALMDEMRLTGDARREAQDAFREGKARDFPLVDTLKSFYDASHGRRDILQ
;
A
#
# COMPACT_ATOMS: atom_id res chain seq x y z
N MET A 1 12.88 25.01 -7.53
CA MET A 1 11.94 26.15 -7.47
C MET A 1 10.68 25.79 -8.24
N SER A 2 9.71 25.13 -7.62
CA SER A 2 8.43 24.81 -8.27
C SER A 2 7.53 26.04 -8.24
N ILE A 3 7.44 26.78 -9.34
CA ILE A 3 6.61 27.99 -9.47
C ILE A 3 5.16 27.65 -9.90
N TRP A 4 4.91 26.37 -10.22
CA TRP A 4 3.67 25.90 -10.83
C TRP A 4 2.42 26.13 -9.97
N GLY A 5 2.49 25.96 -8.64
CA GLY A 5 1.35 26.19 -7.75
C GLY A 5 0.89 27.65 -7.70
N LYS A 6 1.83 28.60 -7.81
CA LYS A 6 1.51 30.03 -7.87
C LYS A 6 0.89 30.41 -9.21
N ILE A 7 1.39 29.84 -10.31
CA ILE A 7 0.84 30.06 -11.65
C ILE A 7 -0.59 29.52 -11.73
N LEU A 8 -0.81 28.27 -11.31
CA LEU A 8 -2.14 27.65 -11.37
C LEU A 8 -3.15 28.38 -10.46
N GLY A 9 -2.75 28.71 -9.23
CA GLY A 9 -3.59 29.44 -8.27
C GLY A 9 -3.94 30.85 -8.74
N ALA A 10 -2.98 31.59 -9.31
CA ALA A 10 -3.24 32.92 -9.87
C ALA A 10 -4.14 32.84 -11.12
N LEU A 11 -3.95 31.83 -11.98
CA LEU A 11 -4.75 31.63 -13.19
C LEU A 11 -6.22 31.30 -12.86
N PHE A 12 -6.45 30.34 -11.97
CA PHE A 12 -7.81 29.99 -11.52
C PHE A 12 -8.46 31.11 -10.72
N GLY A 13 -7.72 31.78 -9.84
CA GLY A 13 -8.21 32.95 -9.10
C GLY A 13 -8.62 34.10 -10.02
N PHE A 14 -7.83 34.38 -11.06
CA PHE A 14 -8.16 35.40 -12.06
C PHE A 14 -9.41 35.06 -12.87
N MET A 15 -9.61 33.79 -13.22
CA MET A 15 -10.75 33.37 -14.05
C MET A 15 -12.10 33.58 -13.36
N PHE A 16 -12.17 33.39 -12.04
CA PHE A 16 -13.42 33.54 -11.29
C PHE A 16 -13.68 34.97 -10.80
N LEU A 17 -12.65 35.69 -10.33
CA LEU A 17 -12.80 37.01 -9.68
C LEU A 17 -11.93 38.14 -10.27
N LYS A 18 -11.32 37.95 -11.46
CA LYS A 18 -10.43 38.92 -12.12
C LYS A 18 -9.25 39.34 -11.22
N ILE A 19 -8.89 40.62 -11.17
CA ILE A 19 -7.72 41.15 -10.45
C ILE A 19 -7.73 40.81 -8.93
N PRO A 20 -8.83 41.02 -8.17
CA PRO A 20 -8.83 40.64 -6.76
C PRO A 20 -8.76 39.11 -6.56
N GLY A 21 -9.33 38.34 -7.48
CA GLY A 21 -9.22 36.88 -7.49
C GLY A 21 -7.79 36.39 -7.76
N ALA A 22 -7.03 37.07 -8.61
CA ALA A 22 -5.62 36.76 -8.85
C ALA A 22 -4.77 36.97 -7.60
N ILE A 23 -5.02 38.05 -6.84
CA ILE A 23 -4.29 38.34 -5.58
C ILE A 23 -4.60 37.28 -4.53
N LEU A 24 -5.88 36.92 -4.37
CA LEU A 24 -6.31 35.85 -3.46
C LEU A 24 -5.77 34.49 -3.90
N GLY A 25 -5.81 34.18 -5.20
CA GLY A 25 -5.28 32.93 -5.77
C GLY A 25 -3.76 32.81 -5.65
N LEU A 26 -3.03 33.92 -5.71
CA LEU A 26 -1.58 33.96 -5.49
C LEU A 26 -1.25 33.80 -3.99
N LEU A 27 -2.06 34.38 -3.10
CA LEU A 27 -2.00 34.15 -1.65
C LEU A 27 -2.25 32.66 -1.33
N VAL A 28 -3.37 32.09 -1.79
CA VAL A 28 -3.72 30.68 -1.61
C VAL A 28 -2.66 29.78 -2.24
N GLY A 29 -2.20 30.08 -3.46
CA GLY A 29 -1.13 29.33 -4.14
C GLY A 29 0.23 29.45 -3.44
N HIS A 30 0.50 30.54 -2.72
CA HIS A 30 1.69 30.68 -1.88
C HIS A 30 1.58 29.82 -0.60
N PHE A 31 0.40 29.77 0.01
CA PHE A 31 0.12 28.81 1.10
C PHE A 31 0.16 27.37 0.61
N PHE A 32 -0.29 27.10 -0.61
CA PHE A 32 -0.26 25.77 -1.23
C PHE A 32 1.16 25.35 -1.59
N ASP A 33 2.01 26.23 -2.14
CA ASP A 33 3.43 25.95 -2.39
C ASP A 33 4.21 25.81 -1.06
N LYS A 34 3.78 26.47 0.02
CA LYS A 34 4.34 26.28 1.37
C LYS A 34 3.88 24.96 2.00
N ALA A 35 2.59 24.64 1.93
CA ALA A 35 2.01 23.40 2.45
C ALA A 35 2.49 22.18 1.65
N TYR A 36 2.56 22.26 0.32
CA TYR A 36 3.01 21.16 -0.53
C TYR A 36 4.55 20.98 -0.50
N ARG A 37 5.34 22.03 -0.24
CA ARG A 37 6.78 21.86 0.03
C ARG A 37 7.05 21.40 1.47
N GLN A 38 6.20 21.74 2.43
CA GLN A 38 6.24 21.12 3.76
C GLN A 38 5.75 19.66 3.72
N ASP A 39 4.77 19.31 2.88
CA ASP A 39 4.26 17.94 2.79
C ASP A 39 5.12 17.01 1.91
N PHE A 40 5.72 17.53 0.83
CA PHE A 40 6.47 16.70 -0.11
C PHE A 40 7.99 16.63 0.18
N ASN A 41 8.55 17.65 0.84
CA ASN A 41 9.97 17.66 1.27
C ASN A 41 10.15 17.62 2.80
N GLN A 42 9.09 17.79 3.59
CA GLN A 42 9.16 17.87 5.05
C GLN A 42 8.04 17.08 5.78
N LEU A 43 7.47 16.03 5.18
CA LEU A 43 7.02 14.87 5.97
C LEU A 43 8.23 13.99 6.30
N GLY A 44 9.18 14.62 7.01
CA GLY A 44 10.20 13.94 7.78
C GLY A 44 9.55 13.17 8.93
N GLY A 45 9.90 11.90 9.06
CA GLY A 45 9.55 11.03 10.18
C GLY A 45 8.07 10.62 10.23
N PHE A 46 7.17 11.54 10.51
CA PHE A 46 5.82 11.22 11.01
C PHE A 46 4.80 10.88 9.91
N GLY A 47 4.83 11.57 8.76
CA GLY A 47 4.04 11.18 7.58
C GLY A 47 4.49 9.85 6.98
N ARG A 48 5.80 9.54 7.08
CA ARG A 48 6.31 8.19 6.82
C ARG A 48 5.80 7.20 7.85
N PHE A 49 5.65 7.52 9.14
CA PHE A 49 5.03 6.58 10.10
C PHE A 49 3.54 6.31 9.87
N PHE A 50 2.74 7.30 9.45
CA PHE A 50 1.32 7.06 9.13
C PHE A 50 1.13 6.37 7.77
N THR A 51 1.95 6.72 6.77
CA THR A 51 1.95 6.06 5.46
C THR A 51 2.65 4.70 5.52
N ASP A 52 3.69 4.51 6.35
CA ASP A 52 4.31 3.22 6.66
C ASP A 52 3.38 2.40 7.51
N GLN A 53 2.63 2.92 8.49
CA GLN A 53 1.71 2.05 9.21
C GLN A 53 0.63 1.50 8.29
N ASP A 54 0.06 2.33 7.40
CA ASP A 54 -0.88 1.85 6.40
C ASP A 54 -0.19 0.94 5.37
N ASN A 55 1.00 1.26 4.88
CA ASN A 55 1.75 0.41 3.95
C ASN A 55 2.25 -0.89 4.59
N LEU A 56 2.69 -0.88 5.85
CA LEU A 56 3.17 -2.02 6.64
C LEU A 56 1.98 -2.90 7.01
N LYS A 57 0.85 -2.31 7.40
CA LYS A 57 -0.40 -3.04 7.61
C LYS A 57 -0.89 -3.66 6.32
N GLN A 58 -0.85 -2.93 5.21
CA GLN A 58 -1.24 -3.43 3.90
C GLN A 58 -0.28 -4.51 3.39
N GLN A 59 1.03 -4.38 3.66
CA GLN A 59 2.03 -5.41 3.39
C GLN A 59 1.81 -6.65 4.27
N ALA A 60 1.51 -6.49 5.56
CA ALA A 60 1.19 -7.60 6.45
C ALA A 60 -0.07 -8.33 5.98
N ILE A 61 -1.14 -7.60 5.63
CA ILE A 61 -2.37 -8.16 5.05
C ILE A 61 -2.05 -8.88 3.73
N PHE A 62 -1.21 -8.30 2.87
CA PHE A 62 -0.78 -8.91 1.62
C PHE A 62 -0.03 -10.22 1.85
N PHE A 63 1.04 -10.21 2.66
CA PHE A 63 1.84 -11.41 2.92
C PHE A 63 1.02 -12.49 3.61
N HIS A 64 0.22 -12.12 4.61
CA HIS A 64 -0.68 -13.06 5.27
C HIS A 64 -1.63 -13.70 4.26
N SER A 65 -2.34 -12.90 3.45
CA SER A 65 -3.28 -13.41 2.45
C SER A 65 -2.59 -14.31 1.41
N LEU A 66 -1.41 -13.90 0.92
CA LEU A 66 -0.62 -14.63 -0.06
C LEU A 66 -0.17 -15.98 0.48
N PHE A 67 0.45 -16.01 1.66
CA PHE A 67 0.98 -17.25 2.24
C PHE A 67 -0.11 -18.18 2.75
N SER A 68 -1.21 -17.65 3.28
CA SER A 68 -2.38 -18.46 3.61
C SER A 68 -3.03 -19.06 2.36
N ALA A 69 -3.15 -18.31 1.27
CA ALA A 69 -3.61 -18.86 -0.01
C ALA A 69 -2.66 -19.93 -0.57
N LEU A 70 -1.34 -19.72 -0.49
CA LEU A 70 -0.33 -20.72 -0.89
C LEU A 70 -0.39 -21.98 -0.03
N GLY A 71 -0.60 -21.84 1.29
CA GLY A 71 -0.77 -22.96 2.21
C GLY A 71 -2.01 -23.77 1.89
N HIS A 72 -3.12 -23.09 1.55
CA HIS A 72 -4.36 -23.74 1.13
C HIS A 72 -4.19 -24.45 -0.22
N LEU A 73 -3.55 -23.80 -1.19
CA LEU A 73 -3.26 -24.36 -2.50
C LEU A 73 -2.36 -25.59 -2.40
N ALA A 74 -1.27 -25.52 -1.62
CA ALA A 74 -0.39 -26.66 -1.39
C ALA A 74 -1.12 -27.82 -0.67
N LYS A 75 -2.23 -27.55 0.00
CA LYS A 75 -3.04 -28.56 0.69
C LYS A 75 -4.20 -29.09 -0.15
N SER A 76 -4.53 -28.49 -1.29
CA SER A 76 -5.69 -28.89 -2.10
C SER A 76 -5.61 -30.35 -2.55
N ASP A 77 -4.39 -30.85 -2.78
CA ASP A 77 -4.11 -32.21 -3.23
C ASP A 77 -3.99 -33.21 -2.05
N GLY A 78 -4.33 -32.76 -0.84
CA GLY A 78 -4.44 -33.58 0.36
C GLY A 78 -3.15 -33.73 1.18
N LYS A 79 -1.98 -33.43 0.61
CA LYS A 79 -0.70 -33.39 1.32
C LYS A 79 0.18 -32.26 0.80
N VAL A 80 0.90 -31.62 1.71
CA VAL A 80 1.96 -30.66 1.36
C VAL A 80 3.26 -31.42 1.17
N THR A 81 3.95 -31.14 0.08
CA THR A 81 5.22 -31.74 -0.33
C THR A 81 6.40 -30.83 -0.01
N ASP A 82 7.59 -31.42 0.09
CA ASP A 82 8.83 -30.66 0.30
C ASP A 82 9.07 -29.63 -0.82
N ARG A 83 8.61 -29.93 -2.04
CA ARG A 83 8.74 -29.01 -3.17
C ARG A 83 7.91 -27.75 -2.98
N GLU A 84 6.69 -27.86 -2.46
CA GLU A 84 5.83 -26.71 -2.17
C GLU A 84 6.37 -25.88 -1.01
N ILE A 85 6.93 -26.53 0.01
CA ILE A 85 7.63 -25.84 1.10
C ILE A 85 8.84 -25.07 0.56
N GLN A 86 9.62 -25.66 -0.35
CA GLN A 86 10.73 -24.98 -1.01
C GLN A 86 10.27 -23.77 -1.82
N ILE A 87 9.17 -23.90 -2.57
CA ILE A 87 8.61 -22.78 -3.35
C ILE A 87 8.17 -21.65 -2.42
N ALA A 88 7.42 -21.95 -1.36
CA ALA A 88 7.00 -20.95 -0.38
C ALA A 88 8.19 -20.28 0.31
N THR A 89 9.23 -21.06 0.65
CA THR A 89 10.45 -20.55 1.28
C THR A 89 11.23 -19.65 0.33
N ALA A 90 11.40 -20.05 -0.93
CA ALA A 90 12.07 -19.26 -1.95
C ALA A 90 11.33 -17.94 -2.21
N LEU A 91 10.00 -17.95 -2.20
CA LEU A 91 9.19 -16.74 -2.33
C LEU A 91 9.39 -15.79 -1.13
N MET A 92 9.48 -16.32 0.10
CA MET A 92 9.83 -15.49 1.27
C MET A 92 11.21 -14.84 1.10
N ASP A 93 12.19 -15.58 0.57
CA ASP A 93 13.54 -15.06 0.32
C ASP A 93 13.55 -13.99 -0.78
N GLU A 94 12.81 -14.19 -1.88
CA GLU A 94 12.65 -13.22 -2.97
C GLU A 94 12.01 -11.91 -2.49
N MET A 95 10.99 -12.01 -1.63
CA MET A 95 10.33 -10.86 -0.99
C MET A 95 11.14 -10.29 0.18
N ARG A 96 12.35 -10.82 0.44
CA ARG A 96 13.28 -10.37 1.49
C ARG A 96 12.66 -10.39 2.90
N LEU A 97 11.77 -11.34 3.17
CA LEU A 97 11.16 -11.51 4.49
C LEU A 97 12.20 -12.09 5.46
N THR A 98 12.43 -11.37 6.55
CA THR A 98 13.39 -11.75 7.59
C THR A 98 12.78 -11.59 8.98
N GLY A 99 13.38 -12.26 9.98
CA GLY A 99 12.97 -12.13 11.38
C GLY A 99 11.48 -12.46 11.61
N ASP A 100 10.75 -11.51 12.17
CA ASP A 100 9.33 -11.64 12.52
C ASP A 100 8.44 -11.76 11.28
N ALA A 101 8.72 -11.00 10.22
CA ALA A 101 7.93 -11.05 8.99
C ALA A 101 8.01 -12.43 8.31
N ARG A 102 9.17 -13.11 8.39
CA ARG A 102 9.32 -14.48 7.89
C ARG A 102 8.54 -15.49 8.74
N ARG A 103 8.53 -15.30 10.06
CA ARG A 103 7.75 -16.16 10.97
C ARG A 103 6.25 -16.00 10.72
N GLU A 104 5.78 -14.78 10.57
CA GLU A 104 4.37 -14.48 10.26
C GLU A 104 3.93 -15.09 8.92
N ALA A 105 4.78 -15.00 7.89
CA ALA A 105 4.54 -15.67 6.61
C ALA A 105 4.48 -17.20 6.72
N GLN A 106 5.33 -17.82 7.55
CA GLN A 106 5.28 -19.25 7.82
C GLN A 106 4.02 -19.64 8.59
N ASP A 107 3.57 -18.82 9.52
CA ASP A 107 2.36 -19.05 10.30
C ASP A 107 1.10 -18.89 9.44
N ALA A 108 1.06 -17.87 8.58
CA ALA A 108 0.03 -17.72 7.56
C ALA A 108 -0.04 -18.95 6.63
N PHE A 109 1.11 -19.44 6.14
CA PHE A 109 1.16 -20.68 5.36
C PHE A 109 0.65 -21.88 6.17
N ARG A 110 0.92 -21.95 7.48
CA ARG A 110 0.38 -23.00 8.35
C ARG A 110 -1.13 -22.91 8.53
N GLU A 111 -1.65 -21.70 8.71
CA GLU A 111 -3.07 -21.41 8.82
C GLU A 111 -3.82 -21.77 7.53
N GLY A 112 -3.26 -21.42 6.38
CA GLY A 112 -3.80 -21.79 5.07
C GLY A 112 -3.98 -23.30 4.86
N LYS A 113 -3.13 -24.13 5.47
CA LYS A 113 -3.26 -25.60 5.43
C LYS A 113 -4.45 -26.15 6.23
N ALA A 114 -5.10 -25.33 7.05
CA ALA A 114 -6.27 -25.76 7.80
C ALA A 114 -7.41 -26.12 6.83
N ARG A 115 -8.12 -27.22 7.11
CA ARG A 115 -9.20 -27.73 6.26
C ARG A 115 -10.36 -26.74 6.11
N ASP A 116 -10.59 -25.91 7.11
CA ASP A 116 -11.68 -24.94 7.16
C ASP A 116 -11.20 -23.51 6.87
N PHE A 117 -10.03 -23.34 6.22
CA PHE A 117 -9.51 -22.01 5.91
C PHE A 117 -10.49 -21.28 4.95
N PRO A 118 -11.03 -20.10 5.33
CA PRO A 118 -12.04 -19.40 4.54
C PRO A 118 -11.38 -18.64 3.38
N LEU A 119 -10.82 -19.38 2.43
CA LEU A 119 -10.06 -18.83 1.29
C LEU A 119 -10.83 -17.72 0.56
N VAL A 120 -12.12 -17.93 0.34
CA VAL A 120 -12.99 -16.97 -0.36
C VAL A 120 -13.09 -15.65 0.39
N ASP A 121 -13.24 -15.68 1.72
CA ASP A 121 -13.34 -14.48 2.55
C ASP A 121 -11.99 -13.77 2.68
N THR A 122 -10.89 -14.51 2.74
CA THR A 122 -9.53 -13.94 2.73
C THR A 122 -9.25 -13.23 1.40
N LEU A 123 -9.55 -13.86 0.27
CA LEU A 123 -9.35 -13.26 -1.06
C LEU A 123 -10.25 -12.04 -1.26
N LYS A 124 -11.48 -12.07 -0.75
CA LYS A 124 -12.39 -10.93 -0.79
C LYS A 124 -11.88 -9.76 0.04
N SER A 125 -11.39 -10.03 1.25
CA SER A 125 -10.77 -9.01 2.12
C SER A 125 -9.53 -8.40 1.47
N PHE A 126 -8.73 -9.20 0.78
CA PHE A 126 -7.58 -8.71 0.00
C PHE A 126 -8.00 -7.85 -1.19
N TYR A 127 -9.03 -8.25 -1.92
CA TYR A 127 -9.59 -7.50 -3.04
C TYR A 127 -10.19 -6.15 -2.60
N ASP A 128 -10.89 -6.13 -1.47
CA ASP A 128 -11.43 -4.91 -0.87
C ASP A 128 -10.31 -4.00 -0.33
N ALA A 129 -9.23 -4.57 0.23
CA ALA A 129 -8.05 -3.82 0.64
C ALA A 129 -7.22 -3.28 -0.54
N SER A 130 -7.39 -3.87 -1.73
CA SER A 130 -6.69 -3.47 -2.96
C SER A 130 -7.54 -2.56 -3.86
N HIS A 131 -8.78 -2.27 -3.47
CA HIS A 131 -9.71 -1.38 -4.17
C HIS A 131 -9.18 0.07 -4.19
N GLY A 132 -8.42 0.38 -5.24
CA GLY A 132 -7.79 1.70 -5.44
C GLY A 132 -6.47 1.63 -6.20
N ARG A 133 -5.85 0.45 -6.28
CA ARG A 133 -4.57 0.23 -6.96
C ARG A 133 -4.76 -0.59 -8.24
N ARG A 134 -4.91 0.11 -9.37
CA ARG A 134 -5.08 -0.46 -10.72
C ARG A 134 -3.86 -1.29 -11.18
N ASP A 135 -2.72 -1.09 -10.55
CA ASP A 135 -1.45 -1.80 -10.76
C ASP A 135 -1.46 -3.23 -10.22
N ILE A 136 -2.36 -3.57 -9.30
CA ILE A 136 -2.44 -4.91 -8.67
C ILE A 136 -3.57 -5.76 -9.26
N LEU A 137 -4.50 -5.13 -10.00
CA LEU A 137 -5.69 -5.75 -10.59
C LEU A 137 -5.52 -6.12 -12.08
N GLN A 138 -4.30 -6.06 -12.62
CA GLN A 138 -3.99 -6.42 -14.01
C GLN A 138 -3.47 -7.85 -14.15
#